data_AF-A0A0F9F2I6-F1
#
_entry.id   AF-A0A0F9F2I6-F1
#
_cell.length_a   1.000
_cell.length_b   1.000
_cell.length_c   1.000
_cell.angle_alpha   90.00
_cell.angle_beta   90.00
_cell.angle_gamma   90.00
#
_symmetry.space_group_name_H-M   'P 1'
#
loop_
_entity.id
_entity.type
_entity.pdbx_description
1 polymer ?
#
loop_
_entity_poly.entity_id
_entity_poly.type
_entity_poly.pdbx_seq_one_letter_code
_entity_poly.pdbx_strand_id
1 'polypeptide(L)'
;MPYRRISEYGVIGDMHSAAMVSRDGSIDWLCFPRFDSPSVFAALLDDANGGYFRIRPAGRFQPDHSYLPDSNVLAASFRTDSGVATLTDFMPVAEDMTHCAHEVVRLVRCQSGSVEMELEFQPR
;
A
#
# COMPACT_ATOMS: atom_id res chain seq x y z
N MET A 1 13.68 2.74 10.02
CA MET A 1 12.51 3.12 10.85
C MET A 1 12.24 1.93 11.77
N PRO A 2 11.81 2.10 13.04
CA PRO A 2 11.53 0.92 13.86
C PRO A 2 10.50 0.02 13.15
N TYR A 3 10.74 -1.29 13.17
CA TYR A 3 9.82 -2.27 12.60
C TYR A 3 8.39 -2.06 13.11
N ARG A 4 7.42 -2.06 12.19
CA ARG A 4 6.00 -1.94 12.53
C ARG A 4 5.48 -3.28 13.05
N ARG A 5 4.42 -3.23 13.86
CA ARG A 5 3.76 -4.47 14.30
C ARG A 5 3.02 -5.08 13.13
N ILE A 6 2.97 -6.42 13.06
CA ILE A 6 2.24 -7.12 12.00
C ILE A 6 0.76 -6.72 11.94
N SER A 7 0.16 -6.37 13.09
CA SER A 7 -1.22 -5.88 13.21
C SER A 7 -1.47 -4.51 12.59
N GLU A 8 -0.42 -3.80 12.17
CA GLU A 8 -0.50 -2.49 11.50
C GLU A 8 -0.44 -2.63 9.98
N TYR A 9 -0.54 -3.86 9.46
CA TYR A 9 -0.58 -4.14 8.03
C TYR A 9 -1.94 -4.69 7.60
N GLY A 10 -2.37 -4.29 6.42
CA GLY A 10 -3.38 -4.99 5.62
C GLY A 10 -2.69 -5.76 4.49
N VAL A 11 -3.33 -6.84 4.04
CA VAL A 11 -2.90 -7.65 2.89
C VAL A 11 -3.84 -7.39 1.71
N ILE A 12 -3.27 -7.16 0.52
CA ILE A 12 -3.98 -7.11 -0.76
C ILE A 12 -3.38 -8.13 -1.73
N GLY A 13 -4.15 -8.69 -2.67
CA GLY A 13 -3.67 -9.71 -3.60
C GLY A 13 -4.58 -9.96 -4.80
N ASP A 14 -4.00 -10.46 -5.89
CA ASP A 14 -4.65 -10.80 -7.17
C ASP A 14 -4.71 -12.31 -7.44
N MET A 15 -4.65 -13.11 -6.36
CA MET A 15 -4.50 -14.58 -6.39
C MET A 15 -3.15 -15.11 -6.91
N HIS A 16 -2.28 -14.27 -7.45
CA HIS A 16 -0.97 -14.66 -7.97
C HIS A 16 0.17 -14.15 -7.08
N SER A 17 -0.03 -13.00 -6.45
CA SER A 17 0.80 -12.50 -5.38
C SER A 17 -0.01 -11.75 -4.32
N ALA A 18 0.68 -11.28 -3.28
CA ALA A 18 0.13 -10.41 -2.26
C ALA A 18 1.13 -9.36 -1.78
N ALA A 19 0.62 -8.17 -1.49
CA ALA A 19 1.36 -7.07 -0.90
C ALA A 19 0.94 -6.88 0.57
N MET A 20 1.90 -6.53 1.43
CA MET A 20 1.58 -6.03 2.78
C MET A 20 1.69 -4.51 2.82
N VAL A 21 0.57 -3.87 3.16
CA VAL A 21 0.39 -2.42 3.19
C VAL A 21 0.26 -1.94 4.62
N SER A 22 1.17 -1.11 5.09
CA SER A 22 1.13 -0.52 6.42
C SER A 22 0.00 0.51 6.56
N ARG A 23 -0.40 0.79 7.81
CA ARG A 23 -1.37 1.84 8.16
C ARG A 23 -1.00 3.23 7.67
N ASP A 24 0.29 3.52 7.47
CA ASP A 24 0.79 4.78 6.94
C ASP A 24 1.02 4.77 5.42
N GLY A 25 0.43 3.81 4.70
CA GLY A 25 0.44 3.79 3.23
C GLY A 25 1.74 3.31 2.59
N SER A 26 2.53 2.51 3.30
CA SER A 26 3.76 1.89 2.77
C SER A 26 3.51 0.44 2.38
N ILE A 27 3.91 0.04 1.17
CA ILE A 27 4.05 -1.37 0.81
C ILE A 27 5.45 -1.79 1.22
N ASP A 28 5.55 -2.58 2.29
CA ASP A 28 6.83 -3.01 2.87
C ASP A 28 7.21 -4.45 2.45
N TRP A 29 6.27 -5.18 1.84
CA TRP A 29 6.51 -6.52 1.32
C TRP A 29 5.72 -6.74 0.03
N LEU A 30 6.41 -7.21 -1.01
CA LEU A 30 5.79 -7.67 -2.25
C LEU A 30 6.77 -8.56 -3.04
N CYS A 31 6.38 -9.81 -3.29
CA CYS A 31 6.95 -10.60 -4.39
C CYS A 31 6.16 -10.30 -5.66
N PHE A 32 6.79 -10.14 -6.82
CA PHE A 32 6.03 -9.76 -8.02
C PHE A 32 6.63 -10.35 -9.30
N PRO A 33 5.82 -10.85 -10.25
CA PRO A 33 4.35 -10.91 -10.23
C PRO A 33 3.74 -12.09 -9.46
N ARG A 34 4.56 -13.02 -8.96
CA ARG A 34 4.10 -14.26 -8.29
C ARG A 34 4.68 -14.39 -6.89
N PHE A 35 4.08 -15.22 -6.04
CA PHE A 35 4.58 -15.52 -4.70
C PHE A 35 6.03 -16.04 -4.66
N ASP A 36 6.44 -16.81 -5.66
CA ASP A 36 7.78 -17.39 -5.80
C ASP A 36 8.78 -16.48 -6.55
N SER A 37 8.34 -15.30 -6.99
CA SER A 37 9.24 -14.29 -7.57
C SER A 37 10.17 -13.69 -6.50
N PRO A 38 11.34 -13.15 -6.90
CA PRO A 38 12.10 -12.27 -6.03
C PRO A 38 11.22 -11.13 -5.50
N SER A 39 11.41 -10.75 -4.24
CA SER A 39 10.71 -9.59 -3.70
C SER A 39 11.18 -8.30 -4.37
N VAL A 40 10.23 -7.41 -4.68
CA VAL A 40 10.47 -6.02 -5.10
C VAL A 40 10.61 -5.13 -3.87
N PHE A 41 9.87 -5.46 -2.81
CA PHE A 41 9.92 -4.80 -1.50
C PHE A 41 10.05 -5.85 -0.39
N ALA A 42 10.90 -5.57 0.59
CA ALA A 42 11.26 -6.43 1.70
C ALA A 42 11.59 -5.65 2.98
N ALA A 43 11.16 -4.38 3.09
CA ALA A 43 11.33 -3.55 4.28
C ALA A 43 10.73 -4.17 5.55
N LEU A 44 9.79 -5.11 5.41
CA LEU A 44 9.28 -5.91 6.52
C LEU A 44 10.39 -6.74 7.22
N LEU A 45 11.39 -7.21 6.46
CA LEU A 45 12.49 -8.04 6.98
C LEU A 45 13.78 -7.22 7.18
N ASP A 46 14.07 -6.29 6.28
CA ASP A 46 15.25 -5.42 6.34
C ASP A 46 14.82 -3.98 6.03
N ASP A 47 14.65 -3.15 7.07
CA ASP A 47 14.16 -1.77 6.93
C ASP A 47 15.17 -0.84 6.24
N ALA A 48 16.44 -1.22 6.15
CA ALA A 48 17.51 -0.43 5.58
C ALA A 48 17.71 -0.74 4.08
N ASN A 49 17.62 -2.00 3.68
CA ASN A 49 17.93 -2.44 2.31
C ASN A 49 16.76 -3.12 1.58
N GLY A 50 15.66 -3.38 2.27
CA GLY A 50 14.55 -4.16 1.72
C GLY A 50 13.72 -3.42 0.66
N GLY A 51 13.78 -2.09 0.61
CA GLY A 51 12.96 -1.29 -0.30
C GLY A 51 11.48 -1.27 0.08
N TYR A 52 10.78 -0.24 -0.37
CA TYR A 52 9.36 0.01 -0.09
C TYR A 52 8.71 0.91 -1.15
N PHE A 53 7.37 0.94 -1.16
CA PHE A 53 6.61 1.94 -1.90
C PHE A 53 5.65 2.67 -0.96
N ARG A 54 5.91 3.94 -0.67
CA ARG A 54 5.16 4.73 0.32
C ARG A 54 4.41 5.90 -0.32
N ILE A 55 3.16 6.07 0.07
CA ILE A 55 2.33 7.24 -0.26
C ILE A 55 1.63 7.67 1.04
N ARG A 56 1.85 8.91 1.49
CA ARG A 56 1.26 9.44 2.73
C ARG A 56 1.27 10.97 2.77
N PRO A 57 0.61 11.64 3.72
CA PRO A 57 0.76 13.07 3.90
C PRO A 57 2.20 13.43 4.30
N ALA A 58 2.72 14.55 3.78
CA ALA A 58 4.07 15.05 4.11
C ALA A 58 4.18 15.56 5.57
N GLY A 59 3.06 15.97 6.16
CA GLY A 59 2.99 16.50 7.52
C GLY A 59 2.61 15.48 8.58
N ARG A 60 2.22 15.97 9.77
CA ARG A 60 1.64 15.13 10.82
C ARG A 60 0.23 14.69 10.41
N PHE A 61 -0.07 13.41 10.62
CA PHE A 61 -1.39 12.84 10.36
C PHE A 61 -1.77 11.77 11.39
N GLN A 62 -3.05 11.46 11.46
CA GLN A 62 -3.57 10.30 12.17
C GLN A 62 -3.99 9.25 11.14
N PRO A 63 -3.29 8.09 11.08
CA PRO A 63 -3.63 7.03 10.14
C PRO A 63 -4.73 6.13 10.68
N ASP A 64 -5.67 5.80 9.80
CA ASP A 64 -6.58 4.68 9.97
C ASP A 64 -6.69 3.88 8.69
N HIS A 65 -7.08 2.61 8.79
CA HIS A 65 -7.34 1.80 7.60
C HIS A 65 -8.44 0.78 7.82
N SER A 66 -9.13 0.44 6.74
CA SER A 66 -10.14 -0.60 6.73
C SER A 66 -10.26 -1.19 5.34
N TYR A 67 -10.66 -2.44 5.24
CA TYR A 67 -11.13 -2.98 3.98
C TYR A 67 -12.47 -2.37 3.61
N LEU A 68 -12.67 -2.08 2.33
CA LEU A 68 -14.01 -1.80 1.83
C LEU A 68 -14.88 -3.07 2.00
N PRO A 69 -16.18 -2.92 2.33
CA PRO A 69 -17.07 -4.05 2.58
C PRO A 69 -16.99 -5.12 1.49
N ASP A 70 -16.95 -6.38 1.91
CA ASP A 70 -16.97 -7.56 1.04
C ASP A 70 -15.90 -7.57 -0.07
N SER A 71 -14.72 -6.99 0.20
CA SER A 71 -13.65 -6.86 -0.79
C SER A 71 -12.24 -7.01 -0.20
N ASN A 72 -11.26 -7.28 -1.08
CA ASN A 72 -9.84 -7.17 -0.75
C ASN A 72 -9.24 -5.81 -1.19
N VAL A 73 -10.02 -4.74 -1.04
CA VAL A 73 -9.60 -3.37 -1.32
C VAL A 73 -9.33 -2.66 0.01
N LEU A 74 -8.08 -2.23 0.23
CA LEU A 74 -7.68 -1.57 1.47
C LEU A 74 -7.75 -0.06 1.31
N ALA A 75 -8.49 0.61 2.19
CA ALA A 75 -8.56 2.07 2.23
C ALA A 75 -7.88 2.59 3.49
N ALA A 76 -6.78 3.32 3.34
CA ALA A 76 -6.12 4.07 4.40
C ALA A 76 -6.61 5.53 4.40
N SER A 77 -7.17 6.00 5.51
CA SER A 77 -7.56 7.38 5.71
C SER A 77 -6.49 8.12 6.51
N PHE A 78 -6.12 9.31 6.03
CA PHE A 78 -5.19 10.20 6.68
C PHE A 78 -5.89 11.50 7.05
N ARG A 79 -6.04 11.74 8.35
CA ARG A 79 -6.53 13.02 8.87
C ARG A 79 -5.35 13.92 9.21
N THR A 80 -5.28 15.09 8.59
CA THR A 80 -4.32 16.16 8.90
C THR A 80 -5.06 17.36 9.51
N ASP A 81 -4.32 18.39 9.90
CA ASP A 81 -4.91 19.66 10.37
C ASP A 81 -5.57 20.46 9.23
N SER A 82 -5.22 20.16 7.97
CA SER A 82 -5.64 20.90 6.76
C SER A 82 -6.66 20.16 5.89
N GLY A 83 -6.88 18.87 6.13
CA GLY A 83 -7.79 18.07 5.32
C GLY A 83 -7.79 16.58 5.64
N VAL A 84 -8.50 15.83 4.79
CA VAL A 84 -8.58 14.37 4.86
C VAL A 84 -8.29 13.81 3.48
N ALA A 85 -7.35 12.88 3.41
CA ALA A 85 -7.04 12.13 2.19
C ALA A 85 -7.25 10.63 2.43
N THR A 86 -7.63 9.92 1.38
CA THR A 86 -7.73 8.46 1.38
C THR A 86 -6.80 7.90 0.33
N LEU A 87 -6.01 6.90 0.69
CA LEU A 87 -5.26 6.04 -0.20
C LEU A 87 -5.95 4.69 -0.29
N THR A 88 -6.38 4.32 -1.49
CA THR A 88 -7.01 3.03 -1.75
C THR A 88 -6.02 2.15 -2.51
N ASP A 89 -5.64 1.03 -1.90
CA ASP A 89 -4.69 0.06 -2.43
C ASP A 89 -5.41 -1.27 -2.73
N PHE A 90 -5.21 -1.82 -3.93
CA PHE A 90 -5.75 -3.11 -4.34
C PHE A 90 -4.97 -3.72 -5.51
N MET A 91 -5.17 -5.01 -5.74
CA MET A 91 -4.61 -5.73 -6.88
C MET A 91 -5.78 -6.33 -7.70
N PRO A 92 -6.03 -5.86 -8.92
CA PRO A 92 -7.11 -6.38 -9.77
C PRO A 92 -6.91 -7.86 -10.12
N VAL A 93 -8.00 -8.62 -10.10
CA VAL A 93 -8.00 -9.99 -10.63
C VAL A 93 -8.35 -9.91 -12.11
N ALA A 94 -7.45 -10.37 -12.99
CA ALA A 94 -7.71 -10.39 -14.42
C ALA A 94 -8.85 -11.37 -14.77
N GLU A 95 -9.81 -10.93 -15.57
CA GLU A 95 -10.91 -11.78 -16.07
C GLU A 95 -10.49 -12.67 -17.26
N ASP A 96 -9.48 -12.23 -18.02
CA ASP A 96 -8.96 -12.94 -19.19
C ASP A 96 -7.45 -13.17 -19.06
N MET A 97 -7.03 -14.43 -19.23
CA MET A 97 -5.64 -14.89 -19.14
C MET A 97 -4.76 -14.38 -20.30
N THR A 98 -5.35 -13.78 -21.34
CA THR A 98 -4.61 -13.30 -22.52
C THR A 98 -3.92 -11.95 -22.32
N HIS A 99 -4.33 -11.16 -21.32
CA HIS A 99 -3.72 -9.87 -20.97
C HIS A 99 -3.53 -9.75 -19.44
N CYS A 100 -2.73 -10.64 -18.85
CA CYS A 100 -2.38 -10.59 -17.44
C CYS A 100 -1.28 -9.54 -17.17
N ALA A 101 -1.62 -8.26 -17.20
CA ALA A 101 -0.80 -7.27 -16.50
C ALA A 101 -1.13 -7.37 -15.00
N HIS A 102 -0.32 -8.15 -14.26
CA HIS A 102 -0.36 -8.08 -12.81
C HIS A 102 -0.04 -6.65 -12.40
N GLU A 103 -0.89 -6.04 -11.57
CA GLU A 103 -0.69 -4.66 -11.16
C GLU A 103 -1.09 -4.42 -9.71
N VAL A 104 -0.40 -3.45 -9.11
CA VAL A 104 -0.77 -2.87 -7.82
C VAL A 104 -1.33 -1.49 -8.11
N VAL A 105 -2.62 -1.31 -7.84
CA VAL A 105 -3.30 -0.04 -8.04
C VAL A 105 -3.35 0.71 -6.72
N ARG A 106 -2.89 1.97 -6.76
CA ARG A 106 -2.84 2.87 -5.60
C ARG A 106 -3.50 4.19 -5.98
N LEU A 107 -4.68 4.46 -5.41
CA LEU A 107 -5.50 5.62 -5.74
C LEU A 107 -5.54 6.61 -4.57
N VAL A 108 -5.08 7.84 -4.79
CA VAL A 108 -5.17 8.92 -3.80
C VAL A 108 -6.39 9.80 -4.09
N ARG A 109 -7.20 10.07 -3.06
CA ARG A 109 -8.32 11.01 -3.15
C ARG A 109 -8.33 11.94 -1.94
N CYS A 110 -8.32 13.24 -2.18
CA CYS A 110 -8.63 14.23 -1.13
C CYS A 110 -10.16 14.26 -0.93
N GLN A 111 -10.62 13.96 0.28
CA GLN A 111 -12.05 13.97 0.64
C GLN A 111 -12.53 15.35 1.07
N SER A 112 -11.65 16.14 1.71
CA SER A 112 -11.96 17.49 2.17
C SER A 112 -10.70 18.30 2.44
N GLY A 113 -10.76 19.61 2.24
CA GLY A 113 -9.64 20.52 2.49
C GLY A 113 -8.52 20.35 1.47
N SER A 114 -7.28 20.54 1.91
CA SER A 114 -6.07 20.34 1.09
C SER A 114 -5.05 19.53 1.88
N VAL A 115 -4.48 18.50 1.26
CA VAL A 115 -3.48 17.63 1.87
C VAL A 115 -2.30 17.50 0.93
N GLU A 116 -1.12 17.92 1.40
CA GLU A 116 0.14 17.69 0.70
C GLU A 116 0.57 16.24 0.91
N MET A 117 0.75 15.52 -0.20
CA MET A 117 1.10 14.09 -0.21
C MET A 117 2.54 13.93 -0.69
N GLU A 118 3.27 13.01 -0.07
CA GLU A 118 4.59 12.56 -0.50
C GLU A 118 4.52 11.13 -1.05
N LEU A 119 5.36 10.85 -2.04
CA LEU A 119 5.51 9.55 -2.66
C LEU A 119 6.99 9.17 -2.69
N GLU A 120 7.29 7.97 -2.22
CA GLU A 120 8.62 7.37 -2.28
C GLU A 120 8.53 5.97 -2.87
N PHE A 121 9.25 5.74 -3.95
CA PHE A 121 9.33 4.45 -4.62
C PHE A 121 10.79 3.98 -4.58
N GLN A 122 11.06 2.98 -3.75
CA GLN A 122 12.40 2.42 -3.53
C GLN A 122 12.36 0.90 -3.72
N PRO A 123 12.38 0.39 -4.96
CA PRO A 123 12.54 -1.04 -5.19
C PRO A 123 13.96 -1.47 -4.81
N ARG A 124 14.12 -2.74 -4.42
CA ARG A 124 15.44 -3.36 -4.21
C ARG A 124 16.00 -4.00 -5.48
#